data_AF-A0AAU6WPE4-F1
#
_entry.id   AF-A0AAU6WPE4-F1
#
_cell.length_a   1.000
_cell.length_b   1.000
_cell.length_c   1.000
_cell.angle_alpha   90.00
_cell.angle_beta   90.00
_cell.angle_gamma   90.00
#
_symmetry.space_group_name_H-M   'P 1'
#
loop_
_entity.id
_entity.type
_entity.pdbx_description
1 polymer ?
#
loop_
_entity_poly.entity_id
_entity_poly.type
_entity_poly.pdbx_seq_one_letter_code
_entity_poly.pdbx_strand_id
1 'polypeptide(L)'
;MDHSEKKHPLVEVWNSYSGIRKEKKHIAHIPPIERIIGEMFAIGEFYYYVINLTNSTLSHHHPNLLKLHGLTEYPQNLKEIIDLTHPDDIPFIMKAEEKVIQKMMELGKENHLYLKSSYCFRMKTARGNYELFHHQAVLTMEDEDHNLIQSVNIHTNIHHITQKIRTPY
;
A
#
# COMPACT_ATOMS: atom_id res chain seq x y z
N MET A 1 21.63 -9.10 -7.48
CA MET A 1 20.52 -9.48 -8.39
C MET A 1 19.84 -8.19 -8.80
N ASP A 2 19.59 -8.01 -10.09
CA ASP A 2 19.05 -6.78 -10.66
C ASP A 2 17.61 -6.57 -10.16
N HIS A 3 17.43 -5.77 -9.11
CA HIS A 3 16.12 -5.36 -8.61
C HIS A 3 15.63 -4.16 -9.44
N SER A 4 15.57 -4.33 -10.76
CA SER A 4 14.99 -3.34 -11.66
C SER A 4 13.47 -3.30 -11.46
N GLU A 5 12.93 -2.09 -11.35
CA GLU A 5 11.50 -1.84 -11.13
C GLU A 5 10.68 -2.47 -12.27
N LYS A 6 9.68 -3.31 -11.93
CA LYS A 6 8.75 -3.86 -12.92
C LYS A 6 7.59 -2.90 -13.14
N LYS A 7 7.20 -2.66 -14.41
CA LYS A 7 6.10 -1.76 -14.77
C LYS A 7 4.77 -2.19 -14.15
N HIS A 8 4.08 -1.27 -13.47
CA HIS A 8 2.75 -1.46 -12.91
C HIS A 8 1.85 -0.22 -13.12
N PRO A 9 0.51 -0.34 -13.01
CA PRO A 9 -0.42 0.77 -13.30
C PRO A 9 -0.22 2.01 -12.41
N LEU A 10 0.14 1.83 -11.14
CA LEU A 10 0.32 2.95 -10.21
C LEU A 10 1.53 3.84 -10.50
N VAL A 11 2.47 3.40 -11.36
CA VAL A 11 3.63 4.22 -11.76
C VAL A 11 3.17 5.55 -12.34
N GLU A 12 2.13 5.52 -13.20
CA GLU A 12 1.62 6.71 -13.89
C GLU A 12 1.00 7.71 -12.90
N VAL A 13 0.24 7.20 -11.93
CA VAL A 13 -0.39 8.02 -10.89
C VAL A 13 0.68 8.62 -9.97
N TRP A 14 1.62 7.82 -9.50
CA TRP A 14 2.66 8.26 -8.57
C TRP A 14 3.67 9.23 -9.21
N ASN A 15 3.92 9.10 -10.53
CA ASN A 15 4.75 10.05 -11.28
C ASN A 15 4.14 11.46 -11.35
N SER A 16 2.82 11.61 -11.18
CA SER A 16 2.21 12.94 -11.13
C SER A 16 2.62 13.74 -9.89
N TYR A 17 3.09 13.05 -8.84
CA TYR A 17 3.59 13.68 -7.63
C TYR A 17 5.09 13.95 -7.72
N SER A 18 5.47 15.23 -7.75
CA SER A 18 6.86 15.68 -7.95
C SER A 18 7.84 15.31 -6.83
N GLY A 19 7.35 14.72 -5.73
CA GLY A 19 8.16 14.26 -4.60
C GLY A 19 8.26 12.73 -4.46
N ILE A 20 7.85 11.94 -5.46
CA ILE A 20 8.07 10.49 -5.50
C ILE A 20 9.07 10.21 -6.64
N ARG A 21 9.95 9.20 -6.48
CA ARG A 21 10.95 8.75 -7.49
C ARG A 21 12.08 9.73 -7.84
N LYS A 22 12.55 10.54 -6.88
CA LYS A 22 13.85 11.22 -7.00
C LYS A 22 14.97 10.30 -6.50
N GLU A 23 16.20 10.55 -6.96
CA GLU A 23 17.38 9.90 -6.40
C GLU A 23 17.42 10.12 -4.88
N LYS A 24 17.73 9.04 -4.14
CA LYS A 24 17.73 9.08 -2.68
C LYS A 24 18.77 10.08 -2.19
N LYS A 25 18.29 11.16 -1.57
CA LYS A 25 19.09 11.98 -0.64
C LYS A 25 19.16 11.30 0.73
N HIS A 26 19.88 11.93 1.67
CA HIS A 26 19.95 11.45 3.05
C HIS A 26 18.55 11.39 3.69
N ILE A 27 18.32 10.37 4.50
CA ILE A 27 17.07 10.19 5.26
C ILE A 27 16.97 11.33 6.28
N ALA A 28 15.87 12.07 6.26
CA ALA A 28 15.68 13.22 7.14
C ALA A 28 14.75 12.91 8.32
N HIS A 29 13.56 12.34 8.05
CA HIS A 29 12.52 12.18 9.07
C HIS A 29 11.88 10.79 9.04
N ILE A 30 11.62 10.27 10.24
CA ILE A 30 10.90 9.02 10.51
C ILE A 30 9.87 9.32 11.61
N PRO A 31 8.58 8.99 11.44
CA PRO A 31 7.57 9.24 12.46
C PRO A 31 7.76 8.31 13.68
N PRO A 32 7.31 8.70 14.88
CA PRO A 32 7.40 7.86 16.08
C PRO A 32 6.70 6.51 15.92
N ILE A 33 7.29 5.45 16.50
CA ILE A 33 6.76 4.08 16.37
C ILE A 33 5.38 3.92 17.02
N GLU A 34 5.11 4.66 18.09
CA GLU A 34 3.83 4.63 18.82
C GLU A 34 2.68 5.09 17.92
N ARG A 35 2.94 6.06 17.04
CA ARG A 35 1.96 6.52 16.04
C ARG A 35 1.67 5.42 15.03
N ILE A 36 2.71 4.76 14.52
CA ILE A 36 2.58 3.66 13.57
C ILE A 36 1.71 2.56 14.21
N ILE A 37 2.04 2.15 15.44
CA ILE A 37 1.27 1.14 16.18
C ILE A 37 -0.18 1.60 16.40
N GLY A 38 -0.42 2.85 16.81
CA GLY A 38 -1.76 3.38 17.04
C GLY A 38 -2.64 3.45 15.77
N GLU A 39 -2.03 3.48 14.60
CA GLU A 39 -2.74 3.47 13.31
C GLU A 39 -3.05 2.06 12.79
N MET A 40 -2.37 1.04 13.34
CA MET A 40 -2.48 -0.37 12.98
C MET A 40 -3.61 -1.03 13.77
N PHE A 41 -4.81 -1.05 13.18
CA PHE A 41 -5.92 -1.84 13.68
C PHE A 41 -6.45 -2.75 12.57
N ALA A 42 -6.34 -4.06 12.78
CA ALA A 42 -6.78 -5.07 11.81
C ALA A 42 -7.87 -5.95 12.44
N ILE A 43 -9.12 -5.78 12.00
CA ILE A 43 -10.23 -6.65 12.39
C ILE A 43 -10.30 -7.81 11.38
N GLY A 44 -9.37 -8.75 11.45
CA GLY A 44 -9.30 -9.90 10.54
C GLY A 44 -7.89 -10.47 10.35
N GLU A 45 -7.77 -11.50 9.52
CA GLU A 45 -6.45 -11.96 9.07
C GLU A 45 -5.79 -10.85 8.24
N PHE A 46 -4.58 -10.45 8.61
CA PHE A 46 -3.86 -9.37 7.95
C PHE A 46 -2.41 -9.75 7.63
N TYR A 47 -1.80 -8.94 6.78
CA TYR A 47 -0.36 -8.91 6.57
C TYR A 47 0.07 -7.47 6.30
N TYR A 48 1.37 -7.22 6.40
CA TYR A 48 2.00 -5.99 5.98
C TYR A 48 3.23 -6.25 5.12
N TYR A 49 3.66 -5.22 4.42
CA TYR A 49 4.96 -5.14 3.76
C TYR A 49 5.44 -3.70 3.76
N VAL A 50 6.75 -3.51 3.69
CA VAL A 50 7.36 -2.19 3.52
C VAL A 50 7.62 -1.99 2.03
N ILE A 51 7.08 -0.93 1.46
CA ILE A 51 7.34 -0.51 0.08
C ILE A 51 8.33 0.65 0.05
N ASN A 52 9.33 0.53 -0.80
CA ASN A 52 10.14 1.65 -1.22
C ASN A 52 9.44 2.40 -2.36
N LEU A 53 9.03 3.65 -2.12
CA LEU A 53 8.26 4.46 -3.08
C LEU A 53 9.11 4.98 -4.26
N THR A 54 10.44 4.95 -4.16
CA THR A 54 11.33 5.44 -5.23
C THR A 54 11.55 4.42 -6.34
N ASN A 55 11.38 3.13 -6.07
CA ASN A 55 11.62 2.06 -7.04
C ASN A 55 10.62 0.88 -6.95
N SER A 56 9.58 1.01 -6.14
CA SER A 56 8.50 0.03 -5.94
C SER A 56 8.96 -1.36 -5.48
N THR A 57 10.14 -1.46 -4.86
CA THR A 57 10.65 -2.71 -4.25
C THR A 57 10.03 -2.94 -2.87
N LEU A 58 9.88 -4.21 -2.49
CA LEU A 58 9.25 -4.61 -1.24
C LEU A 58 10.25 -5.25 -0.28
N SER A 59 10.02 -5.06 1.02
CA SER A 59 10.83 -5.63 2.09
C SER A 59 10.00 -5.85 3.36
N HIS A 60 10.61 -6.47 4.39
CA HIS A 60 10.00 -6.64 5.71
C HIS A 60 8.58 -7.21 5.65
N HIS A 61 8.42 -8.34 4.95
CA HIS A 61 7.13 -8.98 4.73
C HIS A 61 6.61 -9.68 5.98
N HIS A 62 5.31 -9.55 6.23
CA HIS A 62 4.64 -10.37 7.22
C HIS A 62 4.39 -11.80 6.68
N PRO A 63 4.63 -12.86 7.47
CA PRO A 63 4.49 -14.25 7.01
C PRO A 63 3.11 -14.63 6.45
N ASN A 64 2.05 -14.00 6.96
CA ASN A 64 0.68 -14.26 6.46
C ASN A 64 0.49 -13.88 4.99
N LEU A 65 1.35 -13.04 4.39
CA LEU A 65 1.26 -12.71 2.97
C LEU A 65 1.32 -13.97 2.10
N LEU A 66 2.22 -14.91 2.43
CA LEU A 66 2.34 -16.19 1.72
C LEU A 66 1.10 -17.06 1.94
N LYS A 67 0.70 -17.20 3.21
CA LYS A 67 -0.45 -18.02 3.61
C LYS A 67 -1.76 -17.56 2.98
N LEU A 68 -2.06 -16.25 3.02
CA LEU A 68 -3.33 -15.70 2.56
C LEU A 68 -3.50 -15.75 1.04
N HIS A 69 -2.40 -15.62 0.30
CA HIS A 69 -2.43 -15.60 -1.17
C HIS A 69 -1.95 -16.91 -1.82
N GLY A 70 -1.49 -17.89 -1.03
CA GLY A 70 -1.00 -19.18 -1.53
C GLY A 70 0.30 -19.06 -2.32
N LEU A 71 1.17 -18.11 -1.91
CA LEU A 71 2.45 -17.85 -2.57
C LEU A 71 3.56 -18.74 -1.99
N THR A 72 4.50 -19.14 -2.83
CA THR A 72 5.70 -19.89 -2.41
C THR A 72 6.84 -18.99 -1.96
N GLU A 73 6.89 -17.76 -2.48
CA GLU A 73 7.95 -16.79 -2.21
C GLU A 73 7.35 -15.40 -1.97
N TYR A 74 8.09 -14.55 -1.25
CA TYR A 74 7.65 -13.19 -0.99
C TYR A 74 7.74 -12.34 -2.27
N PRO A 75 6.70 -11.57 -2.59
CA PRO A 75 6.72 -10.59 -3.67
C PRO A 75 7.92 -9.65 -3.56
N GLN A 76 8.64 -9.43 -4.66
CA GLN A 76 9.85 -8.59 -4.64
C GLN A 76 9.57 -7.12 -4.99
N ASN A 77 8.47 -6.86 -5.68
CA ASN A 77 8.06 -5.54 -6.13
C ASN A 77 6.53 -5.41 -6.11
N LEU A 78 6.06 -4.17 -6.13
CA LEU A 78 4.63 -3.86 -6.04
C LEU A 78 3.79 -4.49 -7.16
N LYS A 79 4.36 -4.69 -8.37
CA LYS A 79 3.62 -5.32 -9.47
C LYS A 79 3.10 -6.70 -9.07
N GLU A 80 3.91 -7.48 -8.36
CA GLU A 80 3.52 -8.82 -7.91
C GLU A 80 2.38 -8.78 -6.89
N ILE A 81 2.22 -7.69 -6.13
CA ILE A 81 1.06 -7.46 -5.26
C ILE A 81 -0.17 -7.05 -6.09
N ILE A 82 0.01 -6.14 -7.06
CA ILE A 82 -1.07 -5.69 -7.95
C ILE A 82 -1.62 -6.85 -8.79
N ASP A 83 -0.77 -7.79 -9.20
CA ASP A 83 -1.18 -8.99 -9.95
C ASP A 83 -2.11 -9.92 -9.13
N LEU A 84 -2.19 -9.75 -7.80
CA LEU A 84 -3.16 -10.45 -6.94
C LEU A 84 -4.52 -9.76 -6.88
N THR A 85 -4.63 -8.51 -7.33
CA THR A 85 -5.86 -7.72 -7.28
C THR A 85 -6.84 -8.16 -8.35
N HIS A 86 -8.14 -8.08 -8.04
CA HIS A 86 -9.19 -8.33 -9.03
C HIS A 86 -9.08 -7.31 -10.18
N PRO A 87 -9.07 -7.74 -11.46
CA PRO A 87 -8.85 -6.84 -12.59
C PRO A 87 -9.86 -5.67 -12.65
N ASP A 88 -11.14 -5.94 -12.36
CA ASP A 88 -12.19 -4.90 -12.32
C ASP A 88 -11.97 -3.81 -11.26
N ASP A 89 -11.15 -4.08 -10.24
CA ASP A 89 -10.89 -3.11 -9.17
C ASP A 89 -9.69 -2.20 -9.52
N ILE A 90 -8.88 -2.54 -10.53
CA ILE A 90 -7.72 -1.73 -10.94
C ILE A 90 -8.09 -0.28 -11.29
N PRO A 91 -9.15 0.00 -12.09
CA PRO A 91 -9.56 1.37 -12.39
C PRO A 91 -10.00 2.14 -11.14
N PHE A 92 -10.60 1.47 -10.15
CA PHE A 92 -10.97 2.08 -8.88
C PHE A 92 -9.72 2.44 -8.07
N ILE A 93 -8.76 1.53 -7.97
CA ILE A 93 -7.51 1.75 -7.23
C ILE A 93 -6.73 2.92 -7.83
N MET A 94 -6.62 3.00 -9.16
CA MET A 94 -5.95 4.13 -9.81
C MET A 94 -6.60 5.47 -9.44
N LYS A 95 -7.93 5.55 -9.43
CA LYS A 95 -8.66 6.76 -9.01
C LYS A 95 -8.52 7.04 -7.52
N ALA A 96 -8.45 6.01 -6.68
CA ALA A 96 -8.24 6.16 -5.24
C ALA A 96 -6.85 6.76 -4.97
N GLU A 97 -5.81 6.21 -5.60
CA GLU A 97 -4.44 6.71 -5.52
C GLU A 97 -4.30 8.14 -6.06
N GLU A 98 -4.99 8.47 -7.16
CA GLU A 98 -5.02 9.83 -7.71
C GLU A 98 -5.59 10.82 -6.68
N LYS A 99 -6.69 10.47 -6.00
CA LYS A 99 -7.26 11.29 -4.94
C LYS A 99 -6.36 11.41 -3.73
N VAL A 100 -5.64 10.33 -3.37
CA VAL A 100 -4.66 10.37 -2.27
C VAL A 100 -3.56 11.37 -2.61
N ILE A 101 -2.97 11.31 -3.80
CA ILE A 101 -1.95 12.26 -4.24
C ILE A 101 -2.47 13.69 -4.25
N GLN A 102 -3.64 13.91 -4.85
CA GLN A 102 -4.25 15.23 -4.87
C GLN A 102 -4.40 15.77 -3.44
N LYS A 103 -4.88 14.94 -2.51
CA LYS A 103 -5.09 15.37 -1.14
C LYS A 103 -3.77 15.65 -0.41
N MET A 104 -2.73 14.87 -0.68
CA MET A 104 -1.39 15.10 -0.15
C MET A 104 -0.79 16.41 -0.66
N MET A 105 -1.00 16.75 -1.94
CA MET A 105 -0.58 18.04 -2.49
C MET A 105 -1.33 19.20 -1.82
N GLU A 106 -2.64 19.06 -1.59
CA GLU A 106 -3.47 20.09 -0.91
C GLU A 106 -3.04 20.34 0.54
N LEU A 107 -2.62 19.31 1.27
CA LEU A 107 -2.29 19.39 2.69
C LEU A 107 -0.87 19.87 2.98
N GLY A 108 -0.03 20.06 1.96
CA GLY A 108 1.37 20.47 2.14
C GLY A 108 2.29 19.31 2.56
N LYS A 109 3.57 19.43 2.20
CA LYS A 109 4.58 18.36 2.38
C LYS A 109 4.87 18.07 3.86
N GLU A 110 4.81 19.09 4.70
CA GLU A 110 5.04 19.02 6.14
C GLU A 110 4.10 18.05 6.87
N ASN A 111 2.95 17.73 6.27
CA ASN A 111 1.95 16.86 6.87
C ASN A 111 2.03 15.41 6.38
N HIS A 112 2.89 15.07 5.41
CA HIS A 112 2.81 13.78 4.71
C HIS A 112 3.04 12.57 5.62
N LEU A 113 4.04 12.62 6.49
CA LEU A 113 4.26 11.56 7.49
C LEU A 113 3.12 11.39 8.50
N TYR A 114 2.17 12.34 8.51
CA TYR A 114 1.00 12.32 9.37
C TYR A 114 -0.30 11.92 8.64
N LEU A 115 -0.20 11.44 7.40
CA LEU A 115 -1.33 10.97 6.61
C LEU A 115 -1.38 9.45 6.56
N LYS A 116 -2.61 8.94 6.53
CA LYS A 116 -2.94 7.54 6.27
C LYS A 116 -3.97 7.48 5.16
N SER A 117 -3.63 6.82 4.06
CA SER A 117 -4.62 6.49 3.02
C SER A 117 -5.21 5.11 3.29
N SER A 118 -6.49 4.96 2.97
CA SER A 118 -7.15 3.66 3.09
C SER A 118 -8.33 3.54 2.14
N TYR A 119 -8.49 2.36 1.55
CA TYR A 119 -9.62 2.00 0.70
C TYR A 119 -9.74 0.47 0.65
N CYS A 120 -10.85 -0.04 0.12
CA CYS A 120 -11.08 -1.47 0.01
C CYS A 120 -11.05 -1.93 -1.45
N PHE A 121 -10.47 -3.09 -1.71
CA PHE A 121 -10.50 -3.74 -3.02
C PHE A 121 -10.39 -5.25 -2.86
N ARG A 122 -10.66 -6.00 -3.92
CA ARG A 122 -10.64 -7.44 -3.90
C ARG A 122 -9.27 -7.99 -4.28
N MET A 123 -8.80 -9.00 -3.54
CA MET A 123 -7.57 -9.72 -3.84
C MET A 123 -7.82 -11.23 -3.87
N LYS A 124 -7.06 -11.92 -4.72
CA LYS A 124 -7.10 -13.36 -4.90
C LYS A 124 -6.51 -14.05 -3.67
N THR A 125 -7.24 -14.96 -3.05
CA THR A 125 -6.75 -15.73 -1.89
C THR A 125 -6.09 -17.05 -2.32
N ALA A 126 -5.48 -17.75 -1.38
CA ALA A 126 -4.95 -19.11 -1.56
C ALA A 126 -6.00 -20.12 -2.05
N ARG A 127 -7.29 -19.85 -1.83
CA ARG A 127 -8.41 -20.69 -2.33
C ARG A 127 -8.78 -20.38 -3.78
N GLY A 128 -8.16 -19.35 -4.39
CA GLY A 128 -8.39 -18.93 -5.76
C GLY A 128 -9.60 -18.01 -5.99
N ASN A 129 -10.42 -17.79 -4.97
CA ASN A 129 -11.48 -16.79 -4.99
C ASN A 129 -10.96 -15.38 -4.66
N TYR A 130 -11.74 -14.37 -5.02
CA TYR A 130 -11.46 -12.98 -4.67
C TYR A 130 -12.25 -12.57 -3.43
N GLU A 131 -11.55 -12.09 -2.41
CA GLU A 131 -12.12 -11.63 -1.15
C GLU A 131 -11.83 -10.14 -0.94
N LEU A 132 -12.62 -9.46 -0.11
CA LEU A 132 -12.47 -8.02 0.11
C LEU A 132 -11.39 -7.75 1.16
N PHE A 133 -10.40 -6.95 0.79
CA PHE A 133 -9.33 -6.49 1.66
C PHE A 133 -9.47 -4.99 1.93
N HIS A 134 -9.23 -4.60 3.18
CA HIS A 134 -9.00 -3.23 3.58
C HIS A 134 -7.51 -2.94 3.44
N HIS A 135 -7.17 -2.03 2.54
CA HIS A 135 -5.82 -1.52 2.36
C HIS A 135 -5.62 -0.25 3.17
N GLN A 136 -4.48 -0.17 3.83
CA GLN A 136 -4.00 1.02 4.52
C GLN A 136 -2.53 1.26 4.13
N ALA A 137 -2.17 2.49 3.82
CA ALA A 137 -0.78 2.90 3.63
C ALA A 137 -0.40 3.97 4.65
N VAL A 138 0.68 3.71 5.38
CA VAL A 138 1.24 4.60 6.41
C VAL A 138 2.61 5.04 5.94
N LEU A 139 2.78 6.34 5.72
CA LEU A 139 4.05 6.93 5.28
C LEU A 139 5.03 6.93 6.46
N THR A 140 6.24 6.42 6.24
CA THR A 140 7.20 6.15 7.33
C THR A 140 8.59 6.76 7.12
N MET A 141 8.86 7.34 5.95
CA MET A 141 10.17 7.95 5.70
C MET A 141 10.11 8.94 4.53
N GLU A 142 10.80 10.06 4.71
CA GLU A 142 11.05 11.06 3.67
C GLU A 142 12.52 11.54 3.67
N ASP A 143 12.95 12.15 2.57
CA ASP A 143 14.25 12.81 2.45
C ASP A 143 14.23 14.27 2.90
N GLU A 144 15.38 14.94 2.81
CA GLU A 144 15.56 16.35 3.19
C GLU A 144 14.70 17.35 2.38
N ASP A 145 14.23 17.00 1.18
CA ASP A 145 13.32 17.85 0.40
C ASP A 145 11.84 17.46 0.62
N HIS A 146 11.55 16.67 1.65
CA HIS A 146 10.25 16.08 1.93
C HIS A 146 9.71 15.23 0.76
N ASN A 147 10.59 14.56 0.02
CA ASN A 147 10.21 13.55 -0.95
C ASN A 147 9.99 12.22 -0.23
N LEU A 148 8.96 11.49 -0.62
CA LEU A 148 8.55 10.27 0.08
C LEU A 148 9.41 9.08 -0.35
N ILE A 149 9.97 8.39 0.65
CA ILE A 149 10.87 7.26 0.44
C ILE A 149 10.16 5.93 0.72
N GLN A 150 9.34 5.87 1.79
CA GLN A 150 8.86 4.60 2.32
C GLN A 150 7.42 4.68 2.83
N SER A 151 6.66 3.61 2.56
CA SER A 151 5.37 3.35 3.18
C SER A 151 5.33 1.93 3.77
N VAL A 152 4.60 1.77 4.87
CA VAL A 152 4.14 0.47 5.35
C VAL A 152 2.72 0.28 4.85
N ASN A 153 2.52 -0.75 4.03
CA ASN A 153 1.21 -1.10 3.51
C ASN A 153 0.67 -2.30 4.27
N ILE A 154 -0.60 -2.22 4.68
CA ILE A 154 -1.27 -3.24 5.49
C ILE A 154 -2.53 -3.65 4.73
N HIS A 155 -2.69 -4.94 4.50
CA HIS A 155 -3.89 -5.50 3.91
C HIS A 155 -4.56 -6.42 4.94
N THR A 156 -5.81 -6.11 5.27
CA THR A 156 -6.63 -6.90 6.19
C THR A 156 -7.78 -7.52 5.43
N ASN A 157 -7.94 -8.84 5.50
CA ASN A 157 -9.11 -9.52 4.94
C ASN A 157 -10.34 -9.22 5.80
N ILE A 158 -11.25 -8.42 5.24
CA ILE A 158 -12.49 -7.98 5.91
C ILE A 158 -13.73 -8.68 5.34
N HIS A 159 -13.55 -9.67 4.47
CA HIS A 159 -14.65 -10.33 3.77
C HIS A 159 -15.70 -10.89 4.74
N HIS A 160 -15.25 -11.51 5.83
CA HIS A 160 -16.09 -12.09 6.88
C HIS A 160 -17.03 -11.08 7.59
N ILE A 161 -16.68 -9.78 7.58
CA ILE A 161 -17.48 -8.72 8.21
C ILE A 161 -18.47 -8.15 7.18
N THR A 162 -18.05 -8.01 5.94
CA THR A 162 -18.89 -7.43 4.87
C THR A 162 -20.03 -8.33 4.41
N GLN A 163 -19.96 -9.64 4.67
CA GLN A 163 -21.06 -10.55 4.33
C GLN A 163 -22.30 -10.36 5.23
N LYS A 164 -22.15 -9.78 6.43
CA LYS A 164 -23.27 -9.59 7.37
C LYS A 164 -24.08 -8.31 7.10
N ILE A 165 -23.55 -7.37 6.32
CA ILE A 165 -24.23 -6.11 5.97
C ILE A 165 -24.92 -6.26 4.61
N ARG A 166 -25.81 -7.25 4.51
CA ARG A 166 -26.85 -7.30 3.48
C ARG A 166 -28.20 -7.33 4.20
N THR A 167 -28.60 -6.19 4.75
CA THR A 167 -30.01 -5.95 5.04
C THR A 167 -30.73 -5.76 3.71
N PRO A 168 -31.76 -6.56 3.39
CA PRO A 168 -32.58 -6.33 2.22
C PRO A 168 -33.42 -5.08 2.47
N TYR A 169 -33.20 -4.05 1.65
CA TYR A 169 -34.20 -3.01 1.40
C TYR A 169 -34.62 -3.13 -0.06
#